data_AF-K3WFC0-F1
#
_entry.id   AF-K3WFC0-F1
#
_cell.length_a   1.000
_cell.length_b   1.000
_cell.length_c   1.000
_cell.angle_alpha   90.00
_cell.angle_beta   90.00
_cell.angle_gamma   90.00
#
_symmetry.space_group_name_H-M   'P 1'
#
loop_
_entity.id
_entity.type
_entity.pdbx_description
1 polymer ?
#
loop_
_entity_poly.entity_id
_entity_poly.type
_entity_poly.pdbx_seq_one_letter_code
_entity_poly.pdbx_strand_id
1 'polypeptide(L)'
;MAKTAKRSKTPSPTAADDDALRSKPTEKASSAGESWTLLGFVVLLGAAIVATAVHNPEEVRHATSRALGHIVTQFGLDNAFSVHLDAFSRSVDCSDALQYLTTVHPVKGFHVVCVEKSPMDSLFITGYKDGMHPKQTSETAIDLMAFTHEVEHMFQIKEPMDEYAVKFKQPYAFFTPDGVRLATKLGDLVNRVVFLFEGGQFIWPGITIGHKTIVKDVYKKGDVVLETLSMTPLVFGVDEFLKDDEINVILELSLDHLNPSGVALNDAHKDRPATDWRTSTTYFLPSSRHPLVQDIDRRTADLVKVPVSHQEYVQVLRYEETQKYDHHLDYFSVENHQKSPQVLENIEYGFKNRMITVFWYMSDVARGGHTIFPRAGGQPKPSTMRDCTKGLKVPPQKRKVIVFYSMLPNGEGDPMSLHGGCPVEEGIKYSGNKWVWNKPRINP
;
A
#
# COMPACT_ATOMS: atom_id res chain seq x y z
N MET A 1 -57.01 -29.80 -5.07
CA MET A 1 -57.20 -30.41 -6.40
C MET A 1 -57.40 -29.30 -7.43
N ALA A 2 -56.76 -29.43 -8.59
CA ALA A 2 -56.51 -28.36 -9.57
C ALA A 2 -57.74 -27.82 -10.30
N LYS A 3 -57.65 -26.55 -10.75
CA LYS A 3 -57.96 -25.97 -12.08
C LYS A 3 -57.84 -24.45 -11.94
N THR A 4 -57.26 -23.68 -12.87
CA THR A 4 -57.82 -23.45 -14.20
C THR A 4 -56.77 -22.79 -15.12
N ALA A 5 -56.75 -23.19 -16.39
CA ALA A 5 -55.99 -22.58 -17.47
C ALA A 5 -56.84 -21.55 -18.23
N LYS A 6 -56.20 -20.53 -18.83
CA LYS A 6 -56.65 -19.93 -20.10
C LYS A 6 -55.51 -19.18 -20.81
N ARG A 7 -55.25 -19.59 -22.06
CA ARG A 7 -54.46 -18.93 -23.12
C ARG A 7 -55.17 -17.67 -23.62
N SER A 8 -54.42 -16.69 -24.16
CA SER A 8 -54.58 -16.21 -25.56
C SER A 8 -53.75 -14.95 -25.90
N LYS A 9 -52.83 -15.12 -26.88
CA LYS A 9 -52.47 -14.28 -28.05
C LYS A 9 -51.99 -12.80 -27.92
N THR A 10 -50.79 -12.62 -28.47
CA THR A 10 -50.12 -11.46 -29.11
C THR A 10 -50.97 -10.71 -30.16
N PRO A 11 -50.67 -9.42 -30.52
CA PRO A 11 -49.49 -9.04 -31.34
C PRO A 11 -48.79 -7.69 -31.04
N SER A 12 -47.55 -7.58 -31.50
CA SER A 12 -46.78 -6.34 -31.78
C SER A 12 -47.26 -5.69 -33.09
N PRO A 13 -47.04 -4.38 -33.35
CA PRO A 13 -45.85 -3.89 -34.09
C PRO A 13 -45.37 -2.44 -33.69
N THR A 14 -44.05 -2.12 -33.69
CA THR A 14 -43.24 -1.29 -34.64
C THR A 14 -43.85 0.06 -35.06
N ALA A 15 -43.17 1.16 -35.42
CA ALA A 15 -41.83 1.77 -35.39
C ALA A 15 -41.97 3.09 -36.22
N ALA A 16 -40.99 4.01 -36.15
CA ALA A 16 -40.70 5.07 -37.15
C ALA A 16 -41.74 6.24 -37.25
N ASP A 17 -41.43 7.50 -37.59
CA ASP A 17 -40.21 8.16 -38.11
C ASP A 17 -40.42 9.70 -38.13
N ASP A 18 -39.32 10.45 -38.28
CA ASP A 18 -39.15 11.70 -39.07
C ASP A 18 -39.78 13.04 -38.57
N ASP A 19 -39.24 14.24 -38.83
CA ASP A 19 -38.15 14.67 -39.72
C ASP A 19 -37.59 16.06 -39.31
N ALA A 20 -36.46 16.40 -39.95
CA ALA A 20 -35.65 17.60 -39.88
C ALA A 20 -36.20 18.85 -40.60
N LEU A 21 -35.53 20.00 -40.42
CA LEU A 21 -35.14 21.02 -41.44
C LEU A 21 -34.38 22.18 -40.71
N ARG A 22 -33.08 22.46 -40.88
CA ARG A 22 -32.21 22.91 -42.01
C ARG A 22 -32.24 24.42 -42.29
N SER A 23 -31.15 25.15 -42.00
CA SER A 23 -30.40 26.06 -42.91
C SER A 23 -29.35 26.99 -42.20
N LYS A 24 -28.16 27.14 -42.81
CA LYS A 24 -27.00 28.04 -42.49
C LYS A 24 -27.15 29.41 -43.25
N PRO A 25 -26.14 30.31 -43.49
CA PRO A 25 -24.75 30.54 -42.97
C PRO A 25 -24.34 32.04 -42.71
N THR A 26 -23.09 32.31 -42.24
CA THR A 26 -22.07 33.35 -42.65
C THR A 26 -21.09 33.71 -41.49
N GLU A 27 -19.78 33.39 -41.54
CA GLU A 27 -18.58 34.20 -41.95
C GLU A 27 -18.13 35.25 -40.88
N LYS A 28 -16.88 35.41 -40.37
CA LYS A 28 -15.46 35.37 -40.81
C LYS A 28 -14.54 35.10 -39.57
N ALA A 29 -13.52 34.22 -39.59
CA ALA A 29 -12.10 34.34 -40.03
C ALA A 29 -11.15 35.24 -39.17
N SER A 30 -10.13 34.64 -38.52
CA SER A 30 -8.68 34.90 -38.81
C SER A 30 -7.69 33.96 -38.08
N SER A 31 -6.83 33.34 -38.89
CA SER A 31 -5.49 32.73 -38.67
C SER A 31 -4.71 32.95 -37.36
N ALA A 32 -4.09 31.87 -36.86
CA ALA A 32 -2.71 31.88 -36.32
C ALA A 32 -2.17 30.44 -36.19
N GLY A 33 -1.93 29.78 -37.32
CA GLY A 33 -0.94 28.72 -37.43
C GLY A 33 0.25 29.32 -38.17
N GLU A 34 1.34 29.62 -37.44
CA GLU A 34 2.72 29.85 -37.91
C GLU A 34 3.50 30.58 -36.80
N SER A 35 4.14 29.84 -35.88
CA SER A 35 5.17 30.40 -34.98
C SER A 35 6.04 29.35 -34.28
N TRP A 36 5.66 28.07 -34.28
CA TRP A 36 6.41 27.04 -33.54
C TRP A 36 7.67 26.52 -34.22
N THR A 37 7.88 26.81 -35.51
CA THR A 37 9.06 26.33 -36.26
C THR A 37 10.24 27.31 -36.23
N LEU A 38 10.01 28.59 -35.89
CA LEU A 38 11.09 29.60 -35.83
C LEU A 38 11.81 29.66 -34.48
N LEU A 39 11.12 29.39 -33.35
CA LEU A 39 11.78 29.38 -32.03
C LEU A 39 12.74 28.19 -31.85
N GLY A 40 12.39 27.03 -32.39
CA GLY A 40 13.25 25.83 -32.35
C GLY A 40 14.56 26.00 -33.14
N PHE A 41 14.52 26.74 -34.25
CA PHE A 41 15.71 27.04 -35.06
C PHE A 41 16.63 28.09 -34.43
N VAL A 42 16.10 29.08 -33.71
CA VAL A 42 16.91 30.12 -33.04
C VAL A 42 17.66 29.55 -31.83
N VAL A 43 17.07 28.61 -31.09
CA VAL A 43 17.73 27.93 -29.96
C VAL A 43 18.86 27.00 -30.43
N LEU A 44 18.67 26.30 -31.57
CA LEU A 44 19.70 25.43 -32.16
C LEU A 44 20.86 26.23 -32.79
N LEU A 45 20.59 27.39 -33.41
CA LEU A 45 21.67 28.25 -33.94
C LEU A 45 22.48 28.92 -32.82
N GLY A 46 21.84 29.35 -31.72
CA GLY A 46 22.53 29.96 -30.58
C GLY A 46 23.47 28.99 -29.86
N ALA A 47 23.07 27.72 -29.69
CA ALA A 47 23.91 26.68 -29.09
C ALA A 47 25.09 26.28 -30.00
N ALA A 48 24.87 26.25 -31.32
CA ALA A 48 25.93 25.93 -32.28
C ALA A 48 27.01 27.02 -32.37
N ILE A 49 26.64 28.30 -32.22
CA ILE A 49 27.60 29.43 -32.26
C ILE A 49 28.49 29.48 -31.02
N VAL A 50 27.99 29.08 -29.84
CA VAL A 50 28.79 29.02 -28.60
C VAL A 50 29.77 27.83 -28.61
N ALA A 51 29.38 26.70 -29.22
CA ALA A 51 30.24 25.53 -29.33
C ALA A 51 31.45 25.73 -30.26
N THR A 52 31.39 26.67 -31.21
CA THR A 52 32.51 26.93 -32.13
C THR A 52 33.56 27.92 -31.62
N ALA A 53 33.36 28.57 -30.46
CA ALA A 53 34.24 29.63 -29.96
C ALA A 53 34.89 29.35 -28.59
N VAL A 54 34.61 28.22 -27.94
CA VAL A 54 35.11 27.93 -26.58
C VAL A 54 35.80 26.56 -26.54
N HIS A 55 37.10 26.56 -26.23
CA HIS A 55 37.94 25.35 -26.15
C HIS A 55 37.83 24.60 -24.81
N ASN A 56 36.95 25.04 -23.89
CA ASN A 56 36.78 24.46 -22.55
C ASN A 56 35.34 23.93 -22.32
N PRO A 57 35.16 22.60 -22.16
CA PRO A 57 33.84 21.97 -21.95
C PRO A 57 33.08 22.46 -20.71
N GLU A 58 33.78 22.86 -19.65
CA GLU A 58 33.17 23.33 -18.39
C GLU A 58 32.52 24.71 -18.52
N GLU A 59 33.10 25.61 -19.33
CA GLU A 59 32.51 26.94 -19.56
C GLU A 59 31.25 26.88 -20.43
N VAL A 60 31.23 25.98 -21.41
CA VAL A 60 30.05 25.72 -22.25
C VAL A 60 28.89 25.20 -21.38
N ARG A 61 29.19 24.33 -20.40
CA ARG A 61 28.23 23.79 -19.42
C ARG A 61 27.63 24.87 -18.51
N HIS A 62 28.47 25.77 -18.01
CA HIS A 62 28.01 26.89 -17.16
C HIS A 62 27.22 27.95 -17.93
N ALA A 63 27.51 28.16 -19.22
CA ALA A 63 26.75 29.07 -20.08
C ALA A 63 25.37 28.49 -20.46
N THR A 64 25.31 27.19 -20.80
CA THR A 64 24.04 26.50 -21.10
C THR A 64 23.14 26.39 -19.87
N SER A 65 23.70 26.08 -18.70
CA SER A 65 22.94 26.03 -17.44
C SER A 65 22.31 27.37 -17.06
N ARG A 66 23.04 28.50 -17.23
CA ARG A 66 22.50 29.85 -16.98
C ARG A 66 21.43 30.26 -18.00
N ALA A 67 21.60 29.90 -19.28
CA ALA A 67 20.62 30.17 -20.32
C ALA A 67 19.32 29.38 -20.11
N LEU A 68 19.42 28.11 -19.71
CA LEU A 68 18.27 27.25 -19.41
C LEU A 68 17.54 27.69 -18.13
N GLY A 69 18.27 28.13 -17.09
CA GLY A 69 17.67 28.66 -15.86
C GLY A 69 16.81 29.91 -16.07
N HIS A 70 17.20 30.79 -17.01
CA HIS A 70 16.40 31.95 -17.40
C HIS A 70 15.14 31.58 -18.19
N ILE A 71 15.17 30.51 -18.99
CA ILE A 71 14.02 30.06 -19.79
C ILE A 71 12.97 29.40 -18.89
N VAL A 72 13.38 28.61 -17.90
CA VAL A 72 12.45 27.94 -16.95
C VAL A 72 11.69 28.97 -16.11
N THR A 73 12.37 30.02 -15.64
CA THR A 73 11.73 31.10 -14.86
C THR A 73 10.81 32.00 -15.70
N GLN A 74 11.07 32.14 -17.00
CA GLN A 74 10.29 33.01 -17.87
C GLN A 74 9.04 32.34 -18.49
N PHE A 75 8.96 31.00 -18.51
CA PHE A 75 7.85 30.26 -19.12
C PHE A 75 7.07 29.35 -18.16
N GLY A 76 7.38 29.33 -16.86
CA GLY A 76 6.55 28.66 -15.84
C GLY A 76 6.40 27.14 -16.04
N LEU A 77 7.44 26.47 -16.52
CA LEU A 77 7.47 25.02 -16.73
C LEU A 77 8.02 24.33 -15.47
N ASP A 78 7.20 24.16 -14.44
CA ASP A 78 7.65 23.53 -13.19
C ASP A 78 7.51 21.98 -13.18
N ASN A 79 8.53 21.37 -12.56
CA ASN A 79 8.65 20.03 -11.97
C ASN A 79 8.77 18.75 -12.81
N ALA A 80 8.38 18.69 -14.08
CA ALA A 80 8.51 17.41 -14.81
C ALA A 80 9.91 17.17 -15.42
N PHE A 81 10.59 18.23 -15.87
CA PHE A 81 11.84 18.09 -16.65
C PHE A 81 13.10 18.15 -15.78
N SER A 82 13.08 18.91 -14.68
CA SER A 82 14.22 19.04 -13.76
C SER A 82 14.47 17.77 -12.95
N VAL A 83 13.42 17.00 -12.62
CA VAL A 83 13.53 15.75 -11.85
C VAL A 83 14.20 14.64 -12.65
N HIS A 84 14.05 14.64 -13.99
CA HIS A 84 14.63 13.59 -14.83
C HIS A 84 16.13 13.76 -15.10
N LEU A 85 16.65 15.00 -15.06
CA LEU A 85 18.08 15.28 -15.25
C LEU A 85 18.88 15.14 -13.94
N ASP A 86 18.26 15.38 -12.78
CA ASP A 86 18.94 15.31 -11.48
C ASP A 86 19.20 13.86 -11.00
N ALA A 87 18.41 12.90 -11.48
CA ALA A 87 18.53 11.48 -11.12
C ALA A 87 19.77 10.79 -11.72
N PHE A 88 20.31 11.31 -12.83
CA PHE A 88 21.51 10.74 -13.48
C PHE A 88 22.83 11.22 -12.85
N SER A 89 22.80 12.23 -11.98
CA SER A 89 23.99 12.95 -11.49
C SER A 89 24.37 12.69 -10.03
N ARG A 90 23.55 12.02 -9.23
CA ARG A 90 23.88 11.79 -7.81
C ARG A 90 24.55 10.44 -7.65
N SER A 91 25.76 10.43 -7.10
CA SER A 91 26.36 9.21 -6.55
C SER A 91 25.54 8.75 -5.34
N VAL A 92 25.34 7.44 -5.21
CA VAL A 92 24.70 6.85 -4.01
C VAL A 92 25.77 6.41 -3.03
N ASP A 93 25.55 6.63 -1.74
CA ASP A 93 26.35 5.99 -0.69
C ASP A 93 25.65 4.70 -0.23
N CYS A 94 26.17 3.54 -0.59
CA CYS A 94 25.58 2.27 -0.21
C CYS A 94 25.66 1.97 1.30
N SER A 95 26.37 2.77 2.10
CA SER A 95 26.29 2.72 3.56
C SER A 95 24.95 3.25 4.09
N ASP A 96 24.23 4.09 3.33
CA ASP A 96 22.89 4.56 3.70
C ASP A 96 21.89 3.41 3.81
N ALA A 97 22.14 2.27 3.16
CA ALA A 97 21.30 1.08 3.27
C ALA A 97 21.23 0.52 4.70
N LEU A 98 22.26 0.74 5.52
CA LEU A 98 22.37 0.19 6.87
C LEU A 98 21.24 0.68 7.80
N GLN A 99 20.71 1.88 7.58
CA GLN A 99 19.65 2.44 8.41
C GLN A 99 18.30 1.71 8.24
N TYR A 100 18.13 0.93 7.17
CA TYR A 100 16.90 0.22 6.85
C TYR A 100 16.92 -1.26 7.23
N LEU A 101 18.04 -1.73 7.79
CA LEU A 101 18.20 -3.13 8.14
C LEU A 101 17.52 -3.45 9.48
N THR A 102 16.90 -4.63 9.54
CA THR A 102 16.41 -5.20 10.81
C THR A 102 17.60 -5.62 11.67
N THR A 103 17.52 -5.37 12.97
CA THR A 103 18.53 -5.81 13.94
C THR A 103 18.05 -6.95 14.83
N VAL A 104 16.86 -7.52 14.55
CA VAL A 104 16.20 -8.49 15.44
C VAL A 104 16.21 -9.91 14.86
N HIS A 105 15.55 -10.10 13.72
CA HIS A 105 15.56 -11.37 12.99
C HIS A 105 15.36 -11.12 11.48
N PRO A 106 15.78 -12.04 10.60
CA PRO A 106 15.53 -11.95 9.16
C PRO A 106 14.03 -11.79 8.88
N VAL A 107 13.68 -10.99 7.87
CA VAL A 107 12.30 -10.79 7.42
C VAL A 107 12.15 -11.39 6.02
N LYS A 108 11.54 -12.57 5.96
CA LYS A 108 11.41 -13.38 4.74
C LYS A 108 10.80 -12.58 3.58
N GLY A 109 11.56 -12.43 2.50
CA GLY A 109 11.13 -11.79 1.25
C GLY A 109 11.21 -10.28 1.23
N PHE A 110 11.84 -9.66 2.23
CA PHE A 110 12.21 -8.24 2.21
C PHE A 110 13.72 -8.12 1.99
N HIS A 111 14.16 -7.36 1.00
CA HIS A 111 15.58 -7.18 0.73
C HIS A 111 15.88 -5.70 0.53
N VAL A 112 17.08 -5.28 0.94
CA VAL A 112 17.60 -3.93 0.68
C VAL A 112 18.68 -4.04 -0.38
N VAL A 113 18.58 -3.26 -1.44
CA VAL A 113 19.52 -3.26 -2.57
C VAL A 113 20.03 -1.84 -2.78
N CYS A 114 21.34 -1.67 -2.83
CA CYS A 114 21.96 -0.45 -3.33
C CYS A 114 22.55 -0.73 -4.70
N VAL A 115 22.22 0.11 -5.68
CA VAL A 115 22.72 -0.01 -7.05
C VAL A 115 23.55 1.23 -7.35
N GLU A 116 24.84 1.07 -7.58
CA GLU A 116 25.77 2.14 -7.90
C GLU A 116 26.27 1.98 -9.33
N LYS A 117 26.22 3.05 -10.12
CA LYS A 117 26.86 3.07 -11.44
C LYS A 117 28.36 3.37 -11.27
N SER A 118 29.19 2.45 -11.72
CA SER A 118 30.64 2.57 -11.77
C SER A 118 31.10 3.61 -12.79
N PRO A 119 32.27 4.25 -12.57
CA PRO A 119 32.95 5.03 -13.60
C PRO A 119 33.33 4.24 -14.86
N MET A 120 33.42 2.91 -14.77
CA MET A 120 33.78 2.01 -15.90
C MET A 120 32.55 1.49 -16.68
N ASP A 121 31.40 2.16 -16.57
CA ASP A 121 30.13 1.77 -17.22
C ASP A 121 29.61 0.37 -16.85
N SER A 122 29.82 -0.03 -15.59
CA SER A 122 29.21 -1.20 -14.95
C SER A 122 28.27 -0.80 -13.80
N LEU A 123 27.50 -1.76 -13.30
CA LEU A 123 26.68 -1.62 -12.09
C LEU A 123 27.26 -2.44 -10.95
N PHE A 124 27.55 -1.79 -9.83
CA PHE A 124 27.83 -2.46 -8.57
C PHE A 124 26.53 -2.60 -7.77
N ILE A 125 26.19 -3.83 -7.42
CA ILE A 125 25.00 -4.18 -6.65
C ILE A 125 25.45 -4.61 -5.27
N THR A 126 24.99 -3.91 -4.23
CA THR A 126 25.13 -4.35 -2.84
C THR A 126 23.76 -4.75 -2.30
N GLY A 127 23.58 -6.01 -1.94
CA GLY A 127 22.31 -6.53 -1.43
C GLY A 127 22.39 -7.06 -0.01
N TYR A 128 21.30 -6.86 0.74
CA TYR A 128 21.08 -7.37 2.09
C TYR A 128 19.85 -8.28 2.06
N LYS A 129 20.08 -9.59 2.13
CA LYS A 129 19.02 -10.59 2.07
C LYS A 129 18.19 -10.54 3.35
N ASP A 130 16.86 -10.65 3.23
CA ASP A 130 15.93 -10.65 4.38
C ASP A 130 16.10 -9.42 5.29
N GLY A 131 16.54 -8.29 4.70
CA GLY A 131 16.77 -7.01 5.37
C GLY A 131 17.91 -7.04 6.39
N MET A 132 18.87 -7.97 6.29
CA MET A 132 19.87 -8.21 7.32
C MET A 132 21.28 -8.47 6.74
N HIS A 133 22.29 -8.36 7.61
CA HIS A 133 23.67 -8.78 7.34
C HIS A 133 23.81 -10.31 7.23
N PRO A 134 24.86 -10.82 6.54
CA PRO A 134 25.91 -10.06 5.84
C PRO A 134 25.43 -9.52 4.49
N LYS A 135 26.11 -8.48 3.99
CA LYS A 135 25.90 -7.97 2.63
C LYS A 135 26.50 -8.92 1.60
N GLN A 136 25.90 -8.96 0.42
CA GLN A 136 26.44 -9.58 -0.78
C GLN A 136 26.72 -8.48 -1.81
N THR A 137 27.75 -8.66 -2.63
CA THR A 137 28.11 -7.70 -3.68
C THR A 137 28.30 -8.42 -5.00
N SER A 138 27.81 -7.81 -6.08
CA SER A 138 28.03 -8.28 -7.46
C SER A 138 28.30 -7.09 -8.38
N GLU A 139 28.95 -7.35 -9.51
CA GLU A 139 29.17 -6.38 -10.58
C GLU A 139 28.57 -6.92 -11.88
N THR A 140 27.82 -6.10 -12.60
CA THR A 140 27.14 -6.50 -13.83
C THR A 140 27.14 -5.40 -14.87
N ALA A 141 26.82 -5.74 -16.12
CA ALA A 141 26.66 -4.75 -17.17
C ALA A 141 25.47 -3.82 -16.87
N ILE A 142 25.44 -2.63 -17.47
CA ILE A 142 24.27 -1.74 -17.43
C ILE A 142 23.18 -2.29 -18.38
N ASP A 143 22.62 -3.43 -17.99
CA ASP A 143 21.56 -4.15 -18.70
C ASP A 143 20.53 -4.68 -17.69
N LEU A 144 19.25 -4.56 -18.02
CA LEU A 144 18.18 -4.91 -17.09
C LEU A 144 18.10 -6.42 -16.84
N MET A 145 18.35 -7.25 -17.86
CA MET A 145 18.30 -8.71 -17.72
C MET A 145 19.46 -9.20 -16.88
N ALA A 146 20.67 -8.69 -17.14
CA ALA A 146 21.86 -9.01 -16.34
C ALA A 146 21.68 -8.58 -14.88
N PHE A 147 21.16 -7.36 -14.63
CA PHE A 147 20.81 -6.91 -13.28
C PHE A 147 19.79 -7.83 -12.60
N THR A 148 18.72 -8.18 -13.31
CA THR A 148 17.64 -9.03 -12.78
C THR A 148 18.16 -10.40 -12.36
N HIS A 149 18.97 -11.03 -13.22
CA HIS A 149 19.60 -12.32 -12.94
C HIS A 149 20.48 -12.27 -11.69
N GLU A 150 21.30 -11.23 -11.54
CA GLU A 150 22.16 -11.06 -10.35
C GLU A 150 21.34 -10.89 -9.07
N VAL A 151 20.27 -10.09 -9.10
CA VAL A 151 19.40 -9.87 -7.94
C VAL A 151 18.67 -11.16 -7.54
N GLU A 152 18.13 -11.89 -8.50
CA GLU A 152 17.43 -13.16 -8.27
C GLU A 152 18.38 -14.22 -7.71
N HIS A 153 19.59 -14.32 -8.25
CA HIS A 153 20.63 -15.22 -7.75
C HIS A 153 21.09 -14.82 -6.34
N MET A 154 21.39 -13.55 -6.10
CA MET A 154 21.86 -13.01 -4.81
C MET A 154 20.87 -13.29 -3.68
N PHE A 155 19.56 -13.15 -3.94
CA PHE A 155 18.53 -13.38 -2.95
C PHE A 155 17.91 -14.78 -2.98
N GLN A 156 18.28 -15.60 -3.96
CA GLN A 156 17.73 -16.94 -4.19
C GLN A 156 16.20 -16.88 -4.37
N ILE A 157 15.73 -15.89 -5.13
CA ILE A 157 14.32 -15.71 -5.44
C ILE A 157 13.91 -16.90 -6.30
N LYS A 158 12.94 -17.67 -5.81
CA LYS A 158 12.49 -18.87 -6.50
C LYS A 158 11.57 -18.51 -7.67
N GLU A 159 11.84 -19.12 -8.81
CA GLU A 159 10.90 -19.14 -9.92
C GLU A 159 9.56 -19.76 -9.50
N PRO A 160 8.44 -19.34 -10.13
CA PRO A 160 7.15 -19.99 -9.92
C PRO A 160 7.22 -21.49 -10.19
N MET A 161 6.68 -22.30 -9.27
CA MET A 161 6.83 -23.77 -9.31
C MET A 161 5.95 -24.45 -10.37
N ASP A 162 4.86 -23.81 -10.79
CA ASP A 162 3.86 -24.34 -11.72
C ASP A 162 3.10 -23.20 -12.42
N GLU A 163 2.25 -23.52 -13.41
CA GLU A 163 1.44 -22.54 -14.15
C GLU A 163 0.49 -21.73 -13.25
N TYR A 164 0.02 -22.31 -12.14
CA TYR A 164 -0.84 -21.61 -11.18
C TYR A 164 -0.03 -20.55 -10.44
N ALA A 165 1.17 -20.88 -9.97
CA ALA A 165 2.09 -19.92 -9.37
C ALA A 165 2.46 -18.81 -10.37
N VAL A 166 2.67 -19.11 -11.65
CA VAL A 166 2.92 -18.08 -12.69
C VAL A 166 1.72 -17.14 -12.82
N LYS A 167 0.49 -17.67 -12.79
CA LYS A 167 -0.73 -16.89 -12.96
C LYS A 167 -1.12 -16.08 -11.72
N PHE A 168 -0.91 -16.65 -10.54
CA PHE A 168 -1.51 -16.18 -9.29
C PHE A 168 -0.49 -15.63 -8.29
N LYS A 169 0.79 -16.03 -8.32
CA LYS A 169 1.79 -15.40 -7.45
C LYS A 169 2.02 -13.96 -7.91
N GLN A 170 2.08 -13.03 -6.97
CA GLN A 170 2.51 -11.68 -7.31
C GLN A 170 4.01 -11.69 -7.65
N PRO A 171 4.44 -11.04 -8.75
CA PRO A 171 5.85 -10.84 -9.00
C PRO A 171 6.42 -9.90 -7.93
N TYR A 172 7.71 -10.06 -7.62
CA TYR A 172 8.39 -9.12 -6.75
C TYR A 172 8.39 -7.72 -7.35
N ALA A 173 8.60 -6.71 -6.50
CA ALA A 173 8.64 -5.34 -6.93
C ALA A 173 9.63 -4.51 -6.14
N PHE A 174 10.15 -3.47 -6.80
CA PHE A 174 11.07 -2.51 -6.21
C PHE A 174 10.32 -1.27 -5.71
N PHE A 175 10.78 -0.73 -4.60
CA PHE A 175 10.25 0.47 -3.98
C PHE A 175 11.39 1.36 -3.50
N THR A 176 11.16 2.66 -3.47
CA THR A 176 12.02 3.57 -2.71
C THR A 176 11.82 3.37 -1.21
N PRO A 177 12.75 3.85 -0.35
CA PRO A 177 12.60 3.77 1.10
C PRO A 177 11.36 4.49 1.66
N ASP A 178 10.85 5.50 0.97
CA ASP A 178 9.61 6.23 1.29
C ASP A 178 8.34 5.56 0.71
N GLY A 179 8.47 4.40 0.06
CA GLY A 179 7.37 3.54 -0.36
C GLY A 179 6.77 3.83 -1.73
N VAL A 180 7.50 4.55 -2.59
CA VAL A 180 7.09 4.74 -3.99
C VAL A 180 7.46 3.50 -4.79
N ARG A 181 6.46 2.88 -5.45
CA ARG A 181 6.70 1.74 -6.35
C ARG A 181 7.47 2.19 -7.58
N LEU A 182 8.59 1.53 -7.86
CA LEU A 182 9.43 1.81 -9.01
C LEU A 182 9.00 0.96 -10.20
N ALA A 183 9.12 1.54 -11.40
CA ALA A 183 9.02 0.72 -12.60
C ALA A 183 10.25 -0.19 -12.68
N THR A 184 10.09 -1.38 -13.25
CA THR A 184 11.20 -2.30 -13.52
C THR A 184 12.00 -1.81 -14.74
N LYS A 185 12.54 -0.60 -14.64
CA LYS A 185 13.43 0.03 -15.62
C LYS A 185 14.73 0.35 -14.90
N LEU A 186 15.84 0.05 -15.54
CA LEU A 186 17.15 0.16 -14.89
C LEU A 186 17.44 1.58 -14.40
N GLY A 187 17.06 2.62 -15.16
CA GLY A 187 17.24 4.01 -14.75
C GLY A 187 16.51 4.42 -13.47
N ASP A 188 15.43 3.71 -13.11
CA ASP A 188 14.69 3.93 -11.87
C ASP A 188 15.31 3.20 -10.66
N LEU A 189 16.31 2.35 -10.87
CA LEU A 189 16.97 1.56 -9.83
C LEU A 189 18.40 2.01 -9.56
N VAL A 190 19.08 2.52 -10.58
CA VAL A 190 20.49 2.95 -10.55
C VAL A 190 20.69 4.18 -9.65
N ASN A 191 21.87 4.23 -9.02
CA ASN A 191 22.35 5.28 -8.12
C ASN A 191 21.41 5.52 -6.94
N ARG A 192 20.96 4.45 -6.30
CA ARG A 192 19.96 4.53 -5.23
C ARG A 192 19.93 3.27 -4.36
N VAL A 193 19.46 3.45 -3.13
CA VAL A 193 18.96 2.38 -2.26
C VAL A 193 17.48 2.12 -2.56
N VAL A 194 17.14 0.87 -2.88
CA VAL A 194 15.78 0.40 -3.12
C VAL A 194 15.46 -0.78 -2.22
N PHE A 195 14.18 -0.98 -1.95
CA PHE A 195 13.65 -2.17 -1.31
C PHE A 195 13.09 -3.11 -2.36
N LEU A 196 13.35 -4.41 -2.22
CA LEU A 196 12.70 -5.46 -2.99
C LEU A 196 11.78 -6.25 -2.06
N PHE A 197 10.51 -6.36 -2.45
CA PHE A 197 9.52 -7.20 -1.77
C PHE A 197 9.12 -8.35 -2.68
N GLU A 198 9.39 -9.59 -2.28
CA GLU A 198 9.10 -10.79 -3.07
C GLU A 198 7.60 -10.96 -3.39
N GLY A 199 6.73 -10.50 -2.50
CA GLY A 199 5.27 -10.50 -2.62
C GLY A 199 4.70 -9.30 -3.38
N GLY A 200 5.55 -8.44 -3.95
CA GLY A 200 5.15 -7.41 -4.91
C GLY A 200 4.53 -6.14 -4.32
N GLN A 201 4.36 -6.08 -3.00
CA GLN A 201 3.70 -4.97 -2.30
C GLN A 201 4.57 -4.42 -1.17
N PHE A 202 4.55 -3.10 -1.01
CA PHE A 202 5.28 -2.41 0.05
C PHE A 202 4.77 -2.79 1.44
N ILE A 203 5.72 -3.03 2.34
CA ILE A 203 5.53 -3.20 3.78
C ILE A 203 6.59 -2.33 4.45
N TRP A 204 6.23 -1.52 5.44
CA TRP A 204 7.22 -0.75 6.19
C TRP A 204 8.21 -1.71 6.85
N PRO A 205 9.53 -1.54 6.71
CA PRO A 205 10.48 -2.40 7.40
C PRO A 205 10.44 -2.11 8.91
N GLY A 206 10.36 -3.18 9.71
CA GLY A 206 10.67 -3.09 11.13
C GLY A 206 12.18 -3.12 11.32
N ILE A 207 12.74 -2.12 12.01
CA ILE A 207 14.19 -2.07 12.31
C ILE A 207 14.45 -2.70 13.67
N THR A 208 13.83 -2.14 14.70
CA THR A 208 13.83 -2.65 16.08
C THR A 208 12.63 -2.08 16.84
N ILE A 209 12.23 -2.69 17.94
CA ILE A 209 11.15 -2.19 18.79
C ILE A 209 11.51 -0.79 19.32
N GLY A 210 10.56 0.14 19.25
CA GLY A 210 10.73 1.55 19.60
C GLY A 210 11.35 2.41 18.50
N HIS A 211 11.78 1.83 17.37
CA HIS A 211 12.26 2.61 16.23
C HIS A 211 11.12 3.47 15.67
N LYS A 212 11.45 4.72 15.32
CA LYS A 212 10.51 5.72 14.82
C LYS A 212 10.83 6.11 13.40
N THR A 213 9.95 5.74 12.48
CA THR A 213 10.02 6.14 11.07
C THR A 213 9.12 7.35 10.85
N ILE A 214 9.63 8.40 10.21
CA ILE A 214 8.81 9.56 9.82
C ILE A 214 8.19 9.28 8.46
N VAL A 215 6.86 9.19 8.40
CA VAL A 215 6.12 9.15 7.14
C VAL A 215 5.74 10.59 6.79
N LYS A 216 6.38 11.11 5.74
CA LYS A 216 6.21 12.50 5.31
C LYS A 216 4.92 12.72 4.53
N ASP A 217 4.42 13.96 4.61
CA ASP A 217 3.36 14.49 3.75
C ASP A 217 2.07 13.65 3.73
N VAL A 218 1.70 13.06 4.87
CA VAL A 218 0.49 12.25 4.96
C VAL A 218 -0.75 13.15 4.80
N TYR A 219 -1.63 12.79 3.86
CA TYR A 219 -2.73 13.62 3.39
C TYR A 219 -3.58 14.22 4.52
N LYS A 220 -3.70 15.56 4.51
CA LYS A 220 -4.41 16.38 5.52
C LYS A 220 -3.97 16.17 6.97
N LYS A 221 -2.77 15.61 7.18
CA LYS A 221 -2.16 15.36 8.49
C LYS A 221 -0.74 15.94 8.62
N GLY A 222 0.04 15.96 7.53
CA GLY A 222 1.45 16.34 7.55
C GLY A 222 2.34 15.14 7.91
N ASP A 223 3.49 15.39 8.51
CA ASP A 223 4.38 14.33 8.94
C ASP A 223 3.78 13.54 10.12
N VAL A 224 3.89 12.21 10.07
CA VAL A 224 3.48 11.33 11.16
C VAL A 224 4.62 10.40 11.57
N VAL A 225 4.65 10.04 12.84
CA VAL A 225 5.64 9.12 13.40
C VAL A 225 5.03 7.73 13.49
N LEU A 226 5.66 6.78 12.79
CA LEU A 226 5.35 5.37 12.82
C LEU A 226 6.33 4.68 13.78
N GLU A 227 5.87 4.30 14.96
CA GLU A 227 6.69 3.64 15.98
C GLU A 227 6.53 2.13 15.94
N THR A 228 7.64 1.40 15.93
CA THR A 228 7.63 -0.08 15.94
C THR A 228 7.27 -0.62 17.31
N LEU A 229 6.10 -1.26 17.45
CA LEU A 229 5.65 -1.85 18.72
C LEU A 229 6.01 -3.33 18.85
N SER A 230 6.13 -4.04 17.73
CA SER A 230 6.55 -5.44 17.68
C SER A 230 7.16 -5.76 16.32
N MET A 231 8.13 -6.68 16.33
CA MET A 231 8.79 -7.21 15.13
C MET A 231 8.15 -8.52 14.62
N THR A 232 7.51 -9.28 15.50
CA THR A 232 6.80 -10.53 15.16
C THR A 232 5.52 -10.60 16.00
N PRO A 233 4.32 -10.48 15.42
CA PRO A 233 4.09 -9.95 14.08
C PRO A 233 4.59 -8.50 14.01
N LEU A 234 4.74 -7.98 12.80
CA LEU A 234 5.10 -6.58 12.61
C LEU A 234 3.90 -5.69 12.97
N VAL A 235 4.07 -4.88 14.01
CA VAL A 235 3.04 -3.95 14.52
C VAL A 235 3.67 -2.59 14.71
N PHE A 236 3.02 -1.57 14.16
CA PHE A 236 3.36 -0.18 14.38
C PHE A 236 2.23 0.58 15.09
N GLY A 237 2.59 1.62 15.84
CA GLY A 237 1.67 2.59 16.40
C GLY A 237 1.84 3.96 15.76
N VAL A 238 0.73 4.69 15.61
CA VAL A 238 0.71 6.10 15.23
C VAL A 238 -0.27 6.82 16.14
N ASP A 239 0.24 7.77 16.91
CA ASP A 239 -0.59 8.60 17.78
C ASP A 239 -1.23 9.74 16.98
N GLU A 240 -2.38 10.22 17.46
CA GLU A 240 -3.07 11.39 16.91
C GLU A 240 -3.42 11.29 15.41
N PHE A 241 -3.52 10.09 14.85
CA PHE A 241 -3.78 9.88 13.42
C PHE A 241 -5.17 10.39 12.98
N LEU A 242 -6.18 10.18 13.83
CA LEU A 242 -7.53 10.74 13.66
C LEU A 242 -7.68 12.04 14.44
N LYS A 243 -8.62 12.88 14.01
CA LYS A 243 -9.05 14.08 14.73
C LYS A 243 -10.39 13.82 15.44
N ASP A 244 -10.70 14.63 16.44
CA ASP A 244 -11.93 14.47 17.23
C ASP A 244 -13.20 14.72 16.39
N ASP A 245 -13.17 15.72 15.50
CA ASP A 245 -14.26 16.01 14.56
C ASP A 245 -14.48 14.86 13.57
N GLU A 246 -13.39 14.24 13.10
CA GLU A 246 -13.44 13.06 12.24
C GLU A 246 -14.09 11.86 12.94
N ILE A 247 -13.71 11.62 14.19
CA ILE A 247 -14.30 10.55 15.01
C ILE A 247 -15.79 10.80 15.21
N ASN A 248 -16.20 12.03 15.54
CA ASN A 248 -17.60 12.37 15.76
C ASN A 248 -18.45 12.09 14.52
N VAL A 249 -17.98 12.50 13.33
CA VAL A 249 -18.67 12.23 12.07
C VAL A 249 -18.78 10.73 11.79
N ILE A 250 -17.72 9.95 12.02
CA ILE A 250 -17.76 8.49 11.83
C ILE A 250 -18.82 7.86 12.74
N LEU A 251 -18.86 8.25 14.01
CA LEU A 251 -19.83 7.71 14.97
C LEU A 251 -21.27 8.12 14.62
N GLU A 252 -21.52 9.38 14.30
CA GLU A 252 -22.83 9.88 13.88
C GLU A 252 -23.38 9.08 12.68
N LEU A 253 -22.54 8.79 11.70
CA LEU A 253 -22.93 8.02 10.51
C LEU A 253 -23.14 6.52 10.76
N SER A 254 -22.72 6.00 11.91
CA SER A 254 -22.61 4.55 12.14
C SER A 254 -23.50 4.02 13.26
N LEU A 255 -23.72 4.78 14.33
CA LEU A 255 -24.34 4.27 15.56
C LEU A 255 -25.73 3.66 15.34
N ASP A 256 -26.57 4.32 14.54
CA ASP A 256 -27.94 3.86 14.24
C ASP A 256 -27.99 2.63 13.31
N HIS A 257 -26.84 2.23 12.75
CA HIS A 257 -26.71 1.10 11.84
C HIS A 257 -25.96 -0.09 12.44
N LEU A 258 -25.52 0.02 13.71
CA LEU A 258 -24.81 -1.03 14.40
C LEU A 258 -25.70 -2.26 14.60
N ASN A 259 -25.21 -3.42 14.15
CA ASN A 259 -25.88 -4.71 14.34
C ASN A 259 -24.90 -5.72 14.98
N PRO A 260 -25.39 -6.82 15.61
CA PRO A 260 -24.52 -7.86 16.15
C PRO A 260 -23.47 -8.30 15.13
N SER A 261 -22.21 -8.36 15.54
CA SER A 261 -21.11 -8.57 14.60
C SER A 261 -21.12 -9.97 14.02
N GLY A 262 -21.14 -10.04 12.69
CA GLY A 262 -20.87 -11.25 11.94
C GLY A 262 -19.39 -11.59 11.87
N VAL A 263 -19.15 -12.77 11.32
CA VAL A 263 -17.84 -13.38 11.19
C VAL A 263 -17.75 -14.08 9.85
N ALA A 264 -16.59 -13.98 9.17
CA ALA A 264 -16.39 -14.77 7.96
C ALA A 264 -16.41 -16.26 8.35
N LEU A 265 -17.36 -17.01 7.79
CA LEU A 265 -17.50 -18.43 8.07
C LEU A 265 -16.35 -19.17 7.39
N ASN A 266 -15.59 -19.91 8.18
CA ASN A 266 -14.62 -20.88 7.68
C ASN A 266 -15.19 -22.31 7.78
N ASP A 267 -14.44 -23.30 7.31
CA ASP A 267 -14.90 -24.70 7.27
C ASP A 267 -15.24 -25.28 8.65
N ALA A 268 -14.65 -24.74 9.73
CA ALA A 268 -14.88 -25.14 11.11
C ALA A 268 -16.03 -24.37 11.79
N HIS A 269 -16.53 -23.29 11.18
CA HIS A 269 -17.53 -22.38 11.76
C HIS A 269 -18.93 -22.52 11.13
N LYS A 270 -19.12 -23.42 10.15
CA LYS A 270 -20.47 -23.78 9.68
C LYS A 270 -21.29 -24.22 10.91
N ASP A 271 -22.40 -23.52 11.14
CA ASP A 271 -23.40 -23.78 12.20
C ASP A 271 -23.10 -23.30 13.64
N ARG A 272 -22.08 -22.46 13.87
CA ARG A 272 -21.87 -21.80 15.18
C ARG A 272 -22.27 -20.33 15.19
N PRO A 273 -22.96 -19.82 16.23
CA PRO A 273 -23.32 -18.41 16.31
C PRO A 273 -22.07 -17.55 16.52
N ALA A 274 -22.00 -16.40 15.83
CA ALA A 274 -20.88 -15.46 15.94
C ALA A 274 -20.64 -14.99 17.39
N THR A 275 -21.71 -14.96 18.20
CA THR A 275 -21.69 -14.54 19.62
C THR A 275 -20.80 -15.39 20.51
N ASP A 276 -20.42 -16.61 20.12
CA ASP A 276 -19.55 -17.47 20.94
C ASP A 276 -18.12 -16.92 21.04
N TRP A 277 -17.71 -16.08 20.08
CA TRP A 277 -16.33 -15.64 19.91
C TRP A 277 -16.19 -14.17 19.53
N ARG A 278 -17.23 -13.51 19.03
CA ARG A 278 -17.29 -12.06 18.80
C ARG A 278 -18.61 -11.51 19.33
N THR A 279 -18.54 -10.66 20.34
CA THR A 279 -19.75 -10.16 21.04
C THR A 279 -20.02 -8.67 20.83
N SER A 280 -19.26 -8.00 19.95
CA SER A 280 -19.46 -6.59 19.60
C SER A 280 -20.60 -6.36 18.62
N THR A 281 -20.97 -5.09 18.42
CA THR A 281 -21.79 -4.65 17.29
C THR A 281 -20.93 -3.94 16.23
N THR A 282 -21.36 -3.99 14.97
CA THR A 282 -20.61 -3.45 13.84
C THR A 282 -21.48 -2.82 12.75
N TYR A 283 -20.88 -1.90 12.01
CA TYR A 283 -21.39 -1.35 10.77
C TYR A 283 -20.23 -1.14 9.79
N PHE A 284 -20.40 -1.53 8.53
CA PHE A 284 -19.46 -1.21 7.47
C PHE A 284 -19.85 0.13 6.85
N LEU A 285 -19.11 1.20 7.18
CA LEU A 285 -19.38 2.55 6.71
C LEU A 285 -18.78 2.76 5.32
N PRO A 286 -19.59 2.88 4.25
CA PRO A 286 -19.07 3.12 2.91
C PRO A 286 -18.40 4.49 2.81
N SER A 287 -17.24 4.56 2.16
CA SER A 287 -16.49 5.81 2.00
C SER A 287 -17.27 6.88 1.23
N SER A 288 -18.21 6.47 0.37
CA SER A 288 -19.09 7.40 -0.36
C SER A 288 -20.11 8.13 0.52
N ARG A 289 -20.29 7.73 1.78
CA ARG A 289 -21.26 8.37 2.70
C ARG A 289 -20.87 9.79 3.09
N HIS A 290 -19.57 10.10 3.13
CA HIS A 290 -19.12 11.43 3.55
C HIS A 290 -17.70 11.74 3.03
N PRO A 291 -17.42 12.96 2.53
CA PRO A 291 -16.08 13.35 2.04
C PRO A 291 -14.96 13.14 3.06
N LEU A 292 -15.24 13.38 4.35
CA LEU A 292 -14.29 13.15 5.44
C LEU A 292 -13.81 11.70 5.51
N VAL A 293 -14.68 10.72 5.25
CA VAL A 293 -14.29 9.30 5.24
C VAL A 293 -13.34 9.03 4.06
N GLN A 294 -13.59 9.64 2.90
CA GLN A 294 -12.69 9.57 1.74
C GLN A 294 -11.33 10.23 2.00
N ASP A 295 -11.32 11.31 2.77
CA ASP A 295 -10.08 11.96 3.19
C ASP A 295 -9.24 11.05 4.10
N ILE A 296 -9.88 10.30 5.01
CA ILE A 296 -9.19 9.31 5.84
C ILE A 296 -8.70 8.13 5.01
N ASP A 297 -9.42 7.71 3.97
CA ASP A 297 -8.96 6.66 3.06
C ASP A 297 -7.67 7.05 2.33
N ARG A 298 -7.59 8.29 1.84
CA ARG A 298 -6.36 8.85 1.25
C ARG A 298 -5.23 8.94 2.27
N ARG A 299 -5.53 9.42 3.49
CA ARG A 299 -4.56 9.45 4.60
C ARG A 299 -4.04 8.05 4.94
N THR A 300 -4.92 7.05 4.94
CA THR A 300 -4.57 5.65 5.18
C THR A 300 -3.65 5.14 4.07
N ALA A 301 -3.96 5.47 2.81
CA ALA A 301 -3.14 5.09 1.66
C ALA A 301 -1.71 5.66 1.76
N ASP A 302 -1.57 6.93 2.16
CA ASP A 302 -0.26 7.55 2.35
C ASP A 302 0.50 6.95 3.53
N LEU A 303 -0.20 6.61 4.62
CA LEU A 303 0.40 5.99 5.80
C LEU A 303 0.99 4.62 5.45
N VAL A 304 0.23 3.77 4.76
CA VAL A 304 0.66 2.38 4.48
C VAL A 304 1.34 2.20 3.13
N LYS A 305 1.39 3.26 2.31
CA LYS A 305 1.95 3.30 0.94
C LYS A 305 1.28 2.27 0.00
N VAL A 306 -0.03 2.08 0.17
CA VAL A 306 -0.87 1.22 -0.70
C VAL A 306 -2.11 2.00 -1.15
N PRO A 307 -2.45 2.01 -2.46
CA PRO A 307 -3.55 2.81 -2.99
C PRO A 307 -4.92 2.53 -2.35
N VAL A 308 -5.80 3.54 -2.36
CA VAL A 308 -7.18 3.45 -1.84
C VAL A 308 -7.99 2.32 -2.48
N SER A 309 -7.71 1.96 -3.74
CA SER A 309 -8.40 0.87 -4.45
C SER A 309 -8.21 -0.51 -3.80
N HIS A 310 -7.26 -0.67 -2.90
CA HIS A 310 -7.01 -1.90 -2.13
C HIS A 310 -7.81 -1.95 -0.82
N GLN A 311 -8.48 -0.87 -0.43
CA GLN A 311 -9.08 -0.73 0.89
C GLN A 311 -10.53 -1.26 0.91
N GLU A 312 -10.92 -1.85 2.03
CA GLU A 312 -12.33 -2.08 2.35
C GLU A 312 -12.99 -0.81 2.91
N TYR A 313 -14.32 -0.82 2.97
CA TYR A 313 -15.05 0.10 3.84
C TYR A 313 -14.60 -0.10 5.29
N VAL A 314 -14.53 0.99 6.06
CA VAL A 314 -14.17 0.86 7.47
C VAL A 314 -15.26 0.09 8.21
N GLN A 315 -14.86 -0.95 8.93
CA GLN A 315 -15.73 -1.66 9.84
C GLN A 315 -15.73 -0.94 11.18
N VAL A 316 -16.76 -0.13 11.45
CA VAL A 316 -16.96 0.54 12.74
C VAL A 316 -17.46 -0.48 13.75
N LEU A 317 -16.92 -0.42 14.97
CA LEU A 317 -17.14 -1.39 16.04
C LEU A 317 -17.47 -0.68 17.35
N ARG A 318 -18.39 -1.27 18.10
CA ARG A 318 -18.71 -0.89 19.47
C ARG A 318 -18.64 -2.11 20.38
N TYR A 319 -17.81 -2.02 21.40
CA TYR A 319 -17.73 -2.98 22.50
C TYR A 319 -18.21 -2.31 23.78
N GLU A 320 -19.30 -2.84 24.34
CA GLU A 320 -19.76 -2.54 25.70
C GLU A 320 -18.93 -3.33 26.73
N GLU A 321 -19.15 -3.06 28.01
CA GLU A 321 -18.51 -3.81 29.09
C GLU A 321 -18.70 -5.33 28.90
N THR A 322 -17.66 -6.09 29.23
CA THR A 322 -17.50 -7.54 29.03
C THR A 322 -17.40 -8.01 27.58
N GLN A 323 -17.76 -7.19 26.59
CA GLN A 323 -17.70 -7.59 25.18
C GLN A 323 -16.24 -7.73 24.71
N LYS A 324 -16.02 -8.69 23.83
CA LYS A 324 -14.69 -9.13 23.38
C LYS A 324 -14.69 -9.61 21.93
N TYR A 325 -13.50 -9.87 21.44
CA TYR A 325 -13.28 -10.62 20.21
C TYR A 325 -12.14 -11.62 20.44
N ASP A 326 -12.46 -12.91 20.39
CA ASP A 326 -11.49 -13.99 20.48
C ASP A 326 -10.43 -13.86 19.37
N HIS A 327 -9.26 -14.44 19.64
CA HIS A 327 -8.13 -14.43 18.75
C HIS A 327 -8.51 -14.94 17.36
N HIS A 328 -8.10 -14.20 16.34
CA HIS A 328 -8.36 -14.51 14.94
C HIS A 328 -7.22 -13.98 14.07
N LEU A 329 -7.27 -14.38 12.80
CA LEU A 329 -6.42 -13.86 11.74
C LEU A 329 -7.32 -13.06 10.79
N ASP A 330 -6.80 -11.95 10.29
CA ASP A 330 -7.54 -11.12 9.34
C ASP A 330 -7.41 -11.62 7.90
N TYR A 331 -6.33 -12.33 7.57
CA TYR A 331 -6.19 -13.01 6.29
C TYR A 331 -6.98 -14.32 6.26
N PHE A 332 -7.36 -14.73 5.05
CA PHE A 332 -8.02 -16.00 4.79
C PHE A 332 -6.97 -17.09 4.56
N SER A 333 -6.88 -18.10 5.43
CA SER A 333 -5.91 -19.20 5.26
C SER A 333 -6.45 -20.32 4.37
N VAL A 334 -5.60 -20.89 3.52
CA VAL A 334 -5.94 -22.04 2.66
C VAL A 334 -6.45 -23.23 3.49
N GLU A 335 -5.78 -23.51 4.61
CA GLU A 335 -6.14 -24.60 5.53
C GLU A 335 -7.60 -24.52 6.02
N ASN A 336 -8.12 -23.31 6.25
CA ASN A 336 -9.46 -23.11 6.80
C ASN A 336 -10.56 -22.95 5.72
N HIS A 337 -10.18 -22.96 4.45
CA HIS A 337 -11.10 -22.70 3.32
C HIS A 337 -11.03 -23.79 2.23
N GLN A 338 -10.57 -24.99 2.57
CA GLN A 338 -10.44 -26.12 1.64
C GLN A 338 -11.77 -26.48 0.94
N LYS A 339 -12.91 -26.21 1.57
CA LYS A 339 -14.25 -26.48 0.99
C LYS A 339 -14.85 -25.28 0.26
N SER A 340 -14.07 -24.23 0.00
CA SER A 340 -14.52 -23.00 -0.66
C SER A 340 -13.68 -22.69 -1.92
N PRO A 341 -13.93 -23.36 -3.05
CA PRO A 341 -13.10 -23.23 -4.26
C PRO A 341 -12.93 -21.78 -4.75
N GLN A 342 -13.98 -20.96 -4.66
CA GLN A 342 -13.92 -19.56 -5.07
C GLN A 342 -13.04 -18.70 -4.13
N VAL A 343 -12.95 -19.07 -2.86
CA VAL A 343 -12.03 -18.42 -1.91
C VAL A 343 -10.60 -18.87 -2.20
N LEU A 344 -10.39 -20.18 -2.41
CA LEU A 344 -9.08 -20.75 -2.75
C LEU A 344 -8.48 -20.10 -3.98
N GLU A 345 -9.24 -19.93 -5.06
CA GLU A 345 -8.78 -19.22 -6.27
C GLU A 345 -8.26 -17.80 -5.97
N ASN A 346 -8.79 -17.15 -4.93
CA ASN A 346 -8.34 -15.83 -4.51
C ASN A 346 -7.11 -15.84 -3.60
N ILE A 347 -6.89 -16.88 -2.80
CA ILE A 347 -5.93 -16.84 -1.68
C ILE A 347 -4.73 -17.77 -1.87
N GLU A 348 -4.84 -18.76 -2.74
CA GLU A 348 -3.78 -19.71 -3.03
C GLU A 348 -2.58 -18.99 -3.67
N TYR A 349 -1.38 -19.52 -3.45
CA TYR A 349 -0.12 -18.93 -3.92
C TYR A 349 0.11 -17.46 -3.50
N GLY A 350 -0.61 -16.96 -2.49
CA GLY A 350 -0.52 -15.58 -2.02
C GLY A 350 -1.17 -14.55 -2.95
N PHE A 351 -2.09 -14.96 -3.82
CA PHE A 351 -2.66 -14.13 -4.88
C PHE A 351 -3.31 -12.83 -4.38
N LYS A 352 -4.40 -12.94 -3.61
CA LYS A 352 -5.21 -11.82 -3.14
C LYS A 352 -5.77 -12.08 -1.75
N ASN A 353 -5.28 -11.34 -0.76
CA ASN A 353 -5.68 -11.46 0.63
C ASN A 353 -5.62 -10.11 1.37
N ARG A 354 -6.16 -10.06 2.59
CA ARG A 354 -6.00 -8.93 3.50
C ARG A 354 -4.56 -8.91 4.01
N MET A 355 -3.83 -7.88 3.64
CA MET A 355 -2.39 -7.75 3.89
C MET A 355 -2.11 -6.86 5.11
N ILE A 356 -2.83 -5.75 5.24
CA ILE A 356 -2.65 -4.77 6.31
C ILE A 356 -3.98 -4.53 7.02
N THR A 357 -3.92 -4.43 8.33
CA THR A 357 -5.01 -3.89 9.14
C THR A 357 -4.55 -2.58 9.76
N VAL A 358 -5.26 -1.51 9.44
CA VAL A 358 -5.15 -0.22 10.13
C VAL A 358 -6.31 -0.14 11.12
N PHE A 359 -6.03 -0.37 12.39
CA PHE A 359 -7.02 -0.44 13.45
C PHE A 359 -7.10 0.88 14.20
N TRP A 360 -8.29 1.48 14.20
CA TRP A 360 -8.56 2.80 14.76
C TRP A 360 -9.12 2.70 16.17
N TYR A 361 -8.56 3.46 17.09
CA TYR A 361 -9.15 3.67 18.41
C TYR A 361 -9.89 5.01 18.43
N MET A 362 -11.21 4.94 18.59
CA MET A 362 -12.11 6.11 18.53
C MET A 362 -12.68 6.51 19.89
N SER A 363 -12.32 5.79 20.96
CA SER A 363 -12.54 6.20 22.34
C SER A 363 -11.38 5.77 23.23
N ASP A 364 -11.21 6.49 24.33
CA ASP A 364 -10.44 6.01 25.47
C ASP A 364 -11.28 4.99 26.23
N VAL A 365 -10.62 3.96 26.78
CA VAL A 365 -11.26 2.97 27.65
C VAL A 365 -10.51 2.98 28.97
N ALA A 366 -11.24 3.17 30.07
CA ALA A 366 -10.64 3.30 31.40
C ALA A 366 -9.91 2.00 31.81
N ARG A 367 -10.50 0.84 31.52
CA ARG A 367 -9.93 -0.46 31.84
C ARG A 367 -10.35 -1.56 30.85
N GLY A 368 -9.44 -2.49 30.57
CA GLY A 368 -9.66 -3.58 29.61
C GLY A 368 -9.53 -3.12 28.15
N GLY A 369 -10.21 -3.80 27.21
CA GLY A 369 -10.37 -3.34 25.82
C GLY A 369 -9.11 -3.35 24.94
N HIS A 370 -7.99 -3.90 25.41
CA HIS A 370 -6.73 -3.93 24.67
C HIS A 370 -6.86 -4.72 23.37
N THR A 371 -6.07 -4.35 22.35
CA THR A 371 -5.79 -5.26 21.24
C THR A 371 -4.60 -6.13 21.65
N ILE A 372 -4.80 -7.43 21.69
CA ILE A 372 -3.79 -8.41 22.11
C ILE A 372 -3.21 -9.14 20.91
N PHE A 373 -1.88 -9.29 20.86
CA PHE A 373 -1.16 -10.18 19.96
C PHE A 373 -0.50 -11.29 20.79
N PRO A 374 -1.21 -12.40 21.07
CA PRO A 374 -0.76 -13.43 22.01
C PRO A 374 0.53 -14.12 21.58
N ARG A 375 0.84 -14.09 20.28
CA ARG A 375 2.02 -14.73 19.70
C ARG A 375 3.21 -13.78 19.56
N ALA A 376 3.08 -12.53 20.02
CA ALA A 376 4.12 -11.52 19.82
C ALA A 376 5.49 -11.98 20.36
N GLY A 377 6.56 -11.76 19.60
CA GLY A 377 7.92 -12.20 19.92
C GLY A 377 8.17 -13.69 19.69
N GLY A 378 7.41 -14.37 18.83
CA GLY A 378 7.63 -15.79 18.54
C GLY A 378 6.92 -16.76 19.48
N GLN A 379 5.99 -16.26 20.31
CA GLN A 379 5.32 -17.07 21.32
C GLN A 379 4.43 -18.16 20.67
N PRO A 380 4.30 -19.33 21.33
CA PRO A 380 3.48 -20.42 20.83
C PRO A 380 2.01 -20.02 20.73
N LYS A 381 1.25 -20.79 19.94
CA LYS A 381 -0.21 -20.60 19.86
C LYS A 381 -0.81 -20.73 21.27
N PRO A 382 -1.68 -19.79 21.70
CA PRO A 382 -2.27 -19.85 23.03
C PRO A 382 -3.18 -21.08 23.17
N SER A 383 -3.28 -21.61 24.39
CA SER A 383 -4.17 -22.74 24.72
C SER A 383 -5.65 -22.37 24.62
N THR A 384 -5.98 -21.09 24.78
CA THR A 384 -7.32 -20.54 24.62
C THR A 384 -7.28 -19.29 23.75
N MET A 385 -8.29 -19.14 22.88
CA MET A 385 -8.41 -17.98 21.99
C MET A 385 -8.95 -16.74 22.71
N ARG A 386 -9.09 -16.79 24.04
CA ARG A 386 -9.58 -15.69 24.89
C ARG A 386 -8.49 -15.07 25.77
N ASP A 387 -7.27 -15.60 25.72
CA ASP A 387 -6.19 -15.23 26.64
C ASP A 387 -5.68 -13.81 26.37
N CYS A 388 -5.88 -12.91 27.33
CA CYS A 388 -5.38 -11.55 27.29
C CYS A 388 -4.19 -11.29 28.21
N THR A 389 -3.53 -12.33 28.71
CA THR A 389 -2.49 -12.21 29.73
C THR A 389 -1.07 -12.21 29.17
N LYS A 390 -0.84 -12.79 27.99
CA LYS A 390 0.48 -12.97 27.37
C LYS A 390 0.54 -12.36 25.98
N GLY A 391 1.70 -11.82 25.61
CA GLY A 391 1.94 -11.20 24.31
C GLY A 391 1.91 -9.66 24.37
N LEU A 392 1.95 -9.03 23.19
CA LEU A 392 1.87 -7.57 23.08
C LEU A 392 0.43 -7.12 23.32
N LYS A 393 0.23 -6.22 24.28
CA LYS A 393 -1.04 -5.54 24.54
C LYS A 393 -0.95 -4.09 24.12
N VAL A 394 -1.80 -3.67 23.20
CA VAL A 394 -1.96 -2.26 22.83
C VAL A 394 -3.22 -1.71 23.49
N PRO A 395 -3.13 -0.73 24.40
CA PRO A 395 -4.29 -0.13 25.03
C PRO A 395 -5.06 0.74 24.02
N PRO A 396 -6.41 0.78 24.10
CA PRO A 396 -7.19 1.72 23.33
C PRO A 396 -6.96 3.14 23.84
N GLN A 397 -6.45 4.00 22.96
CA GLN A 397 -6.24 5.42 23.21
C GLN A 397 -6.89 6.18 22.07
N LYS A 398 -7.81 7.08 22.37
CA LYS A 398 -8.55 7.81 21.33
C LYS A 398 -7.56 8.47 20.36
N ARG A 399 -7.89 8.47 19.07
CA ARG A 399 -7.10 9.05 17.96
C ARG A 399 -5.84 8.28 17.58
N LYS A 400 -5.40 7.31 18.39
CA LYS A 400 -4.34 6.36 18.02
C LYS A 400 -4.83 5.39 16.95
N VAL A 401 -3.92 4.99 16.06
CA VAL A 401 -4.10 3.79 15.23
C VAL A 401 -2.93 2.83 15.46
N ILE A 402 -3.17 1.54 15.24
CA ILE A 402 -2.10 0.58 14.99
C ILE A 402 -2.18 0.06 13.56
N VAL A 403 -1.02 -0.18 12.98
CA VAL A 403 -0.85 -0.80 11.67
C VAL A 403 -0.16 -2.13 11.89
N PHE A 404 -0.80 -3.23 11.53
CA PHE A 404 -0.17 -4.55 11.60
C PHE A 404 -0.38 -5.33 10.31
N TYR A 405 0.61 -6.18 10.01
CA TYR A 405 0.66 -6.93 8.76
C TYR A 405 0.20 -8.36 9.00
N SER A 406 -0.78 -8.78 8.18
CA SER A 406 -1.33 -10.14 8.16
C SER A 406 -0.60 -11.05 7.18
N MET A 407 0.30 -10.49 6.37
CA MET A 407 1.13 -11.20 5.40
C MET A 407 2.59 -10.76 5.52
N LEU A 408 3.50 -11.68 5.22
CA LEU A 408 4.94 -11.43 5.15
C LEU A 408 5.31 -10.77 3.81
N PRO A 409 6.49 -10.12 3.72
CA PRO A 409 7.01 -9.54 2.48
C PRO A 409 7.07 -10.47 1.27
N ASN A 410 7.15 -11.79 1.46
CA ASN A 410 7.10 -12.79 0.38
C ASN A 410 5.68 -13.16 -0.09
N GLY A 411 4.63 -12.56 0.49
CA GLY A 411 3.23 -12.83 0.14
C GLY A 411 2.58 -14.01 0.87
N GLU A 412 3.28 -14.68 1.80
CA GLU A 412 2.66 -15.68 2.66
C GLU A 412 1.84 -15.02 3.78
N GLY A 413 0.75 -15.64 4.23
CA GLY A 413 0.05 -15.20 5.44
C GLY A 413 0.94 -15.37 6.67
N ASP A 414 0.93 -14.41 7.61
CA ASP A 414 1.71 -14.45 8.84
C ASP A 414 0.87 -15.01 10.01
N PRO A 415 1.09 -16.26 10.46
CA PRO A 415 0.34 -16.83 11.58
C PRO A 415 0.65 -16.15 12.93
N MET A 416 1.71 -15.34 13.00
CA MET A 416 2.07 -14.56 14.18
C MET A 416 1.17 -13.34 14.34
N SER A 417 0.50 -12.90 13.26
CA SER A 417 -0.50 -11.83 13.27
C SER A 417 -1.82 -12.18 13.99
N LEU A 418 -1.86 -13.36 14.63
CA LEU A 418 -2.98 -13.76 15.48
C LEU A 418 -3.20 -12.67 16.54
N HIS A 419 -4.41 -12.14 16.58
CA HIS A 419 -4.76 -11.03 17.46
C HIS A 419 -6.23 -11.08 17.90
N GLY A 420 -6.59 -10.36 18.95
CA GLY A 420 -7.97 -10.24 19.39
C GLY A 420 -8.24 -8.97 20.19
N GLY A 421 -9.50 -8.80 20.58
CA GLY A 421 -9.96 -7.72 21.44
C GLY A 421 -10.25 -8.23 22.84
N CYS A 422 -9.46 -7.79 23.82
CA CYS A 422 -9.69 -8.12 25.21
C CYS A 422 -11.02 -7.57 25.72
N PRO A 423 -11.66 -8.25 26.71
CA PRO A 423 -12.88 -7.75 27.32
C PRO A 423 -12.73 -6.30 27.76
N VAL A 424 -13.72 -5.47 27.45
CA VAL A 424 -13.83 -4.14 28.06
C VAL A 424 -14.23 -4.33 29.54
N GLU A 425 -13.50 -3.69 30.45
CA GLU A 425 -13.75 -3.84 31.89
C GLU A 425 -14.40 -2.59 32.50
N GLU A 426 -14.20 -1.42 31.89
CA GLU A 426 -14.83 -0.16 32.30
C GLU A 426 -14.88 0.82 31.11
N GLY A 427 -16.10 1.28 30.77
CA GLY A 427 -16.35 2.21 29.65
C GLY A 427 -16.86 1.55 28.36
N ILE A 428 -16.78 2.27 27.23
CA ILE A 428 -17.22 1.78 25.92
C ILE A 428 -16.07 1.96 24.93
N LYS A 429 -15.70 0.89 24.22
CA LYS A 429 -14.68 0.92 23.16
C LYS A 429 -15.35 1.12 21.80
N TYR A 430 -15.06 2.25 21.17
CA TYR A 430 -15.32 2.50 19.77
C TYR A 430 -14.05 2.26 18.96
N SER A 431 -14.14 1.49 17.89
CA SER A 431 -12.98 1.17 17.05
C SER A 431 -13.34 1.00 15.59
N GLY A 432 -12.35 1.01 14.71
CA GLY A 432 -12.53 0.84 13.27
C GLY A 432 -11.50 -0.11 12.67
N ASN A 433 -11.92 -1.16 11.96
CA ASN A 433 -10.99 -1.95 11.14
C ASN A 433 -10.99 -1.41 9.72
N LYS A 434 -9.83 -0.94 9.26
CA LYS A 434 -9.61 -0.59 7.86
C LYS A 434 -8.66 -1.61 7.25
N TRP A 435 -9.21 -2.59 6.55
CA TRP A 435 -8.45 -3.64 5.87
C TRP A 435 -7.95 -3.18 4.51
N VAL A 436 -6.69 -3.50 4.22
CA VAL A 436 -6.02 -3.22 2.95
C VAL A 436 -5.53 -4.52 2.34
N TRP A 437 -5.93 -4.78 1.10
CA TRP A 437 -5.57 -6.00 0.38
C TRP A 437 -4.22 -5.85 -0.33
N ASN A 438 -3.53 -6.94 -0.61
CA ASN A 438 -2.33 -6.93 -1.45
C ASN A 438 -2.63 -6.70 -2.95
N LYS A 439 -3.91 -6.72 -3.36
CA LYS A 439 -4.37 -6.36 -4.72
C LYS A 439 -5.58 -5.42 -4.67
N PRO A 440 -5.83 -4.64 -5.75
CA PRO A 440 -7.05 -3.85 -5.86
C PRO A 440 -8.31 -4.69 -5.60
N ARG A 441 -9.26 -4.15 -4.84
CA ARG A 441 -10.53 -4.80 -4.54
C ARG A 441 -11.44 -4.89 -5.75
N ILE A 442 -11.37 -3.88 -6.62
CA ILE A 442 -12.09 -3.79 -7.89
C ILE A 442 -11.01 -3.83 -8.99
N ASN A 443 -11.18 -4.70 -9.98
CA ASN A 443 -10.30 -4.67 -11.16
C ASN A 443 -10.55 -3.34 -11.89
N PRO A 444 -9.50 -2.56 -12.20
CA PRO A 444 -9.64 -1.28 -12.88
C PRO A 444 -10.37 -1.39 -14.23
#